data_AF-A0A1H8AIW1-F1
#
_entry.id   AF-A0A1H8AIW1-F1
#
_cell.length_a   1.000
_cell.length_b   1.000
_cell.length_c   1.000
_cell.angle_alpha   90.00
_cell.angle_beta   90.00
_cell.angle_gamma   90.00
#
_symmetry.space_group_name_H-M   'P 1'
#
loop_
_entity.id
_entity.type
_entity.pdbx_description
1 polymer ?
#
loop_
_entity_poly.entity_id
_entity_poly.type
_entity_poly.pdbx_seq_one_letter_code
_entity_poly.pdbx_strand_id
1 'polypeptide(L)'
;MTDDFPRITYLEETYYHRLNPAAGFGVQRVYTDDGQLDETMAVSDGDVVLVPRGHHPCGAPYGFEMYYLNVMAGPLRKWRFVPAPEVEWIMQRDA
;
A
#
# COMPACT_ATOMS: atom_id res chain seq x y z
N MET A 1 -6.51 7.02 8.79
CA MET A 1 -5.94 6.02 9.69
C MET A 1 -6.04 6.58 11.10
N THR A 2 -6.59 5.82 12.03
CA THR A 2 -6.66 6.20 13.44
C THR A 2 -5.38 5.75 14.11
N ASP A 3 -4.72 6.63 14.87
CA ASP A 3 -3.66 6.20 15.79
C ASP A 3 -4.33 5.54 17.00
N ASP A 4 -4.16 4.24 17.16
CA ASP A 4 -4.84 3.43 18.18
C ASP A 4 -3.86 2.34 18.68
N PHE A 5 -2.76 2.81 19.26
CA PHE A 5 -1.74 1.95 19.82
C PHE A 5 -2.29 1.18 21.05
N PRO A 6 -2.05 -0.15 21.17
CA PRO A 6 -1.07 -0.95 20.43
C PRO A 6 -1.57 -1.62 19.15
N ARG A 7 -2.84 -1.44 18.77
CA ARG A 7 -3.48 -2.16 17.65
C ARG A 7 -2.98 -1.68 16.29
N ILE A 8 -2.97 -0.37 16.06
CA ILE A 8 -2.52 0.26 14.80
C ILE A 8 -1.82 1.58 15.11
N THR A 9 -0.82 1.94 14.31
CA THR A 9 -0.08 3.20 14.44
C THR A 9 -0.26 4.07 13.21
N TYR A 10 -0.39 5.37 13.38
CA TYR A 10 -0.38 6.29 12.25
C TYR A 10 1.04 6.44 11.66
N LEU A 11 1.19 6.07 10.39
CA LEU A 11 2.37 6.29 9.57
C LEU A 11 1.90 6.79 8.20
N GLU A 12 2.34 7.99 7.81
CA GLU A 12 2.27 8.42 6.42
C GLU A 12 3.23 7.56 5.61
N GLU A 13 2.83 7.17 4.40
CA GLU A 13 3.63 6.29 3.56
C GLU A 13 3.68 6.78 2.11
N THR A 14 4.86 6.65 1.50
CA THR A 14 5.06 6.90 0.06
C THR A 14 5.60 5.67 -0.61
N TYR A 15 5.19 5.41 -1.86
CA TYR A 15 5.68 4.30 -2.67
C TYR A 15 6.31 4.84 -3.96
N TYR A 16 7.63 4.70 -4.12
CA TYR A 16 8.34 4.95 -5.38
C TYR A 16 8.45 3.65 -6.18
N HIS A 17 7.89 3.62 -7.39
CA HIS A 17 7.80 2.41 -8.21
C HIS A 17 8.90 2.33 -9.25
N ARG A 18 9.42 1.13 -9.47
CA ARG A 18 10.23 0.75 -10.63
C ARG A 18 9.61 -0.46 -11.32
N LEU A 19 9.66 -0.48 -12.64
CA LEU A 19 9.07 -1.54 -13.46
C LEU A 19 10.10 -2.12 -14.43
N ASN A 20 9.99 -3.43 -14.67
CA ASN A 20 10.72 -4.11 -15.72
C ASN A 20 9.75 -5.01 -16.52
N PRO A 21 9.51 -4.74 -17.81
CA PRO A 21 10.05 -3.64 -18.61
C PRO A 21 9.58 -2.24 -18.17
N ALA A 22 10.43 -1.22 -18.29
CA ALA A 22 10.14 0.14 -17.83
C ALA A 22 8.97 0.83 -18.58
N ALA A 23 8.64 0.37 -19.79
CA ALA A 23 7.49 0.86 -20.56
C ALA A 23 6.15 0.21 -20.14
N GLY A 24 6.17 -0.64 -19.11
CA GLY A 24 4.99 -1.26 -18.53
C GLY A 24 4.22 -0.37 -17.57
N PHE A 25 3.32 -0.98 -16.83
CA PHE A 25 2.60 -0.35 -15.72
C PHE A 25 2.44 -1.30 -14.54
N GLY A 26 2.35 -0.74 -13.34
CA GLY A 26 1.82 -1.40 -12.15
C GLY A 26 0.44 -0.87 -11.82
N VAL A 27 -0.28 -1.52 -10.91
CA VAL A 27 -1.54 -1.03 -10.36
C VAL A 27 -1.37 -0.85 -8.87
N GLN A 28 -1.71 0.32 -8.35
CA GLN A 28 -1.85 0.53 -6.92
C GLN A 28 -3.25 1.07 -6.64
N ARG A 29 -3.91 0.50 -5.64
CA ARG A 29 -5.22 0.99 -5.17
C ARG A 29 -5.06 1.49 -3.75
N VAL A 30 -5.54 2.68 -3.42
CA VAL A 30 -5.57 3.23 -2.06
C VAL A 30 -7.02 3.44 -1.65
N TYR A 31 -7.48 2.72 -0.62
CA TYR A 31 -8.89 2.74 -0.23
C TYR A 31 -9.13 2.63 1.27
N THR A 32 -10.22 3.21 1.78
CA THR A 32 -10.65 3.09 3.18
C THR A 32 -11.89 2.20 3.33
N ASP A 33 -12.07 1.58 4.50
CA ASP A 33 -13.21 0.69 4.78
C ASP A 33 -14.58 1.39 4.60
N ASP A 34 -14.63 2.71 4.83
CA ASP A 34 -15.81 3.56 4.66
C ASP A 34 -16.00 4.11 3.23
N GLY A 35 -15.07 3.80 2.31
CA GLY A 35 -15.10 4.25 0.92
C GLY A 35 -14.90 5.76 0.72
N GLN A 36 -14.56 6.53 1.76
CA GLN A 36 -14.31 7.98 1.63
C GLN A 36 -13.03 8.30 0.83
N LEU A 37 -12.14 7.32 0.70
CA LEU A 37 -11.04 7.30 -0.25
C LEU A 37 -11.10 5.94 -0.96
N ASP A 38 -11.10 5.94 -2.29
CA ASP A 38 -11.01 4.72 -3.10
C ASP A 38 -10.48 5.09 -4.50
N GLU A 39 -9.16 5.15 -4.62
CA GLU A 39 -8.47 5.52 -5.85
C GLU A 39 -7.68 4.34 -6.37
N THR A 40 -7.82 4.05 -7.68
CA THR A 40 -7.00 3.05 -8.36
C THR A 40 -6.18 3.73 -9.45
N MET A 41 -4.86 3.61 -9.36
CA MET A 41 -3.94 4.22 -10.31
C MET A 41 -3.16 3.15 -11.08
N ALA A 42 -2.97 3.38 -12.38
CA ALA A 42 -1.92 2.74 -13.14
C ALA A 42 -0.63 3.56 -12.97
N VAL A 43 0.38 2.97 -12.32
CA VAL A 43 1.67 3.61 -12.07
C VAL A 43 2.67 3.24 -13.17
N SER A 44 3.47 4.19 -13.62
CA SER A 44 4.56 4.03 -14.59
C SER A 44 5.92 3.89 -13.88
N ASP A 45 6.97 3.51 -14.62
CA ASP A 45 8.34 3.45 -14.05
C ASP A 45 8.77 4.84 -13.53
N GLY A 46 9.15 4.90 -12.26
CA GLY A 46 9.57 6.13 -11.59
C GLY A 46 8.44 6.91 -10.90
N ASP A 47 7.18 6.47 -10.98
CA ASP A 47 6.07 7.16 -10.33
C ASP A 47 6.07 7.00 -8.80
N VAL A 48 5.58 8.03 -8.12
CA VAL A 48 5.38 8.04 -6.67
C VAL A 48 3.89 8.10 -6.34
N VAL A 49 3.45 7.22 -5.44
CA VAL A 49 2.12 7.26 -4.85
C VAL A 49 2.22 7.67 -3.38
N LEU A 50 1.35 8.59 -2.98
CA LEU A 50 1.16 8.99 -1.59
C LEU A 50 0.00 8.21 -0.98
N VAL A 51 0.22 7.64 0.20
CA VAL A 51 -0.77 6.89 0.96
C VAL A 51 -1.07 7.64 2.25
N PRO A 52 -2.08 8.54 2.25
CA PRO A 52 -2.42 9.30 3.45
C PRO A 52 -3.21 8.47 4.47
N ARG A 53 -3.91 7.43 4.01
CA ARG A 53 -4.70 6.51 4.84
C ARG A 53 -5.23 5.34 4.02
N GLY A 54 -5.67 4.29 4.72
CA GLY A 54 -6.38 3.17 4.12
C GLY A 54 -5.46 2.02 3.72
N HIS A 55 -6.05 1.00 3.13
CA HIS A 55 -5.38 -0.14 2.53
C HIS A 55 -4.78 0.27 1.19
N HIS A 56 -3.61 -0.27 0.85
CA HIS A 56 -2.85 0.21 -0.30
C HIS A 56 -2.10 -0.92 -1.05
N PRO A 57 -2.79 -1.98 -1.50
CA PRO A 57 -2.16 -3.09 -2.21
C PRO A 57 -1.59 -2.65 -3.56
N CYS A 58 -0.49 -3.29 -3.95
CA CYS A 58 0.12 -3.16 -5.28
C CYS A 58 -0.03 -4.48 -6.05
N GLY A 59 -0.31 -4.38 -7.35
CA GLY A 59 -0.39 -5.51 -8.28
C GLY A 59 0.44 -5.24 -9.53
N ALA A 60 1.21 -6.23 -9.97
CA ALA A 60 1.90 -6.22 -11.25
C ALA A 60 1.11 -7.08 -12.25
N PRO A 61 0.82 -6.59 -13.48
CA PRO A 61 0.26 -7.44 -14.52
C PRO A 61 1.23 -8.58 -14.89
N TYR A 62 0.69 -9.66 -15.46
CA TYR A 62 1.51 -10.79 -15.91
C TYR A 62 2.59 -10.34 -16.90
N GLY A 63 3.83 -10.78 -16.68
CA GLY A 63 4.98 -10.44 -17.52
C GLY A 63 5.71 -9.15 -17.12
N PHE A 64 5.25 -8.44 -16.08
CA PHE A 64 5.93 -7.28 -15.51
C PHE A 64 6.46 -7.60 -14.11
N GLU A 65 7.69 -7.18 -13.86
CA GLU A 65 8.25 -7.12 -12.52
C GLU A 65 8.03 -5.70 -11.97
N MET A 66 7.64 -5.62 -10.70
CA MET A 66 7.46 -4.35 -9.99
C MET A 66 8.27 -4.36 -8.72
N TYR A 67 9.10 -3.33 -8.55
CA TYR A 67 9.79 -2.99 -7.32
C TYR A 67 9.17 -1.71 -6.77
N TYR A 68 9.05 -1.60 -5.45
CA TYR A 68 8.75 -0.33 -4.82
C TYR A 68 9.65 -0.08 -3.61
N LEU A 69 10.05 1.17 -3.43
CA LEU A 69 10.70 1.66 -2.22
C LEU A 69 9.67 2.45 -1.42
N ASN A 70 9.41 2.00 -0.19
CA ASN A 70 8.52 2.70 0.72
C ASN A 70 9.29 3.51 1.78
N VAL A 71 8.75 4.68 2.11
CA VAL A 71 9.20 5.51 3.23
C VAL A 71 8.00 5.77 4.12
N MET A 72 8.17 5.48 5.41
CA MET A 72 7.12 5.67 6.41
C MET A 72 7.59 6.60 7.55
N ALA A 73 6.71 7.48 8.00
CA ALA A 73 6.95 8.32 9.16
C ALA A 73 5.65 8.62 9.92
N GLY A 74 5.76 8.75 11.24
CA GLY A 74 4.66 9.15 12.09
C GLY A 74 5.12 9.38 13.53
N PRO A 75 4.19 9.77 14.44
CA PRO A 75 4.53 10.15 15.82
C PRO A 75 5.21 9.04 16.63
N LEU A 76 4.93 7.77 16.32
CA LEU A 76 5.51 6.61 16.97
C LEU A 76 6.20 5.71 15.94
N ARG A 77 7.52 5.50 16.09
CA ARG A 77 8.31 4.62 15.22
C ARG A 77 8.08 3.13 15.56
N LYS A 78 6.87 2.66 15.30
CA LYS A 78 6.45 1.25 15.41
C LYS A 78 5.60 0.93 14.19
N TRP A 79 5.90 -0.15 13.48
CA TRP A 79 5.09 -0.59 12.35
C TRP A 79 4.01 -1.55 12.87
N ARG A 80 2.77 -1.05 12.99
CA ARG A 80 1.59 -1.83 13.38
C ARG A 80 0.47 -1.55 12.38
N PHE A 81 -0.03 -2.60 11.74
CA PHE A 81 -1.10 -2.54 10.73
C PHE A 81 -2.15 -3.62 11.02
N VAL A 82 -3.34 -3.42 10.44
CA VAL A 82 -4.45 -4.38 10.46
C VAL A 82 -4.80 -4.67 9.00
N PRO A 83 -4.86 -5.95 8.58
CA PRO A 83 -5.29 -6.29 7.22
C PRO A 83 -6.75 -5.90 6.99
N ALA A 84 -7.14 -5.64 5.74
CA ALA A 84 -8.55 -5.46 5.41
C ALA A 84 -9.33 -6.76 5.72
N PRO A 85 -10.56 -6.68 6.28
CA PRO A 85 -11.32 -7.86 6.68
C PRO A 85 -11.47 -8.90 5.56
N GLU A 86 -11.63 -8.47 4.31
CA GLU A 86 -11.81 -9.32 3.14
C GLU A 86 -10.57 -10.15 2.77
N VAL A 87 -9.37 -9.77 3.23
CA VAL A 87 -8.10 -10.46 2.95
C VAL A 87 -7.40 -10.97 4.22
N GLU A 88 -8.01 -10.84 5.40
CA GLU A 88 -7.45 -11.30 6.67
C GLU A 88 -7.10 -12.80 6.65
N TRP A 89 -7.87 -13.60 5.91
CA TRP A 89 -7.62 -15.03 5.73
C TRP A 89 -6.24 -15.35 5.15
N ILE A 90 -5.62 -14.44 4.39
CA ILE A 90 -4.26 -14.62 3.85
C ILE A 90 -3.25 -14.65 4.98
N MET A 91 -3.39 -13.74 5.95
CA MET A 91 -2.50 -13.68 7.12
C MET A 91 -2.63 -14.94 7.98
N GLN A 92 -3.84 -15.49 8.10
CA GLN A 92 -4.08 -16.74 8.84
C GLN A 92 -3.49 -17.96 8.13
N ARG A 93 -3.54 -17.98 6.78
CA ARG A 93 -2.97 -19.06 5.97
C ARG A 93 -1.45 -19.11 6.07
N ASP A 94 -0.80 -17.95 6.14
CA ASP A 94 0.65 -17.79 6.03
C ASP A 94 1.36 -17.59 7.40
N ALA A 95 0.64 -17.77 8.52
CA ALA A 95 1.14 -17.61 9.90
C ALA A 95 1.95 -18.81 10.43
#